data_AF-A0A945SNQ3-F1
#
_entry.id   AF-A0A945SNQ3-F1
#
_cell.length_a   1.000
_cell.length_b   1.000
_cell.length_c   1.000
_cell.angle_alpha   90.00
_cell.angle_beta   90.00
_cell.angle_gamma   90.00
#
_symmetry.space_group_name_H-M   'P 1'
#
loop_
_entity.id
_entity.type
_entity.pdbx_description
1 polymer ?
#
loop_
_entity_poly.entity_id
_entity_poly.type
_entity_poly.pdbx_seq_one_letter_code
_entity_poly.pdbx_strand_id
1 'polypeptide(L)'
;MHKHSDRLAFALALIGFCFPVTALCAPDYAEVASLFKTQCVMCHNGPAAPKGLRLDSLENIKKGSQSGPVAIAGDAANSELVRRIRGQSQPRMPLTGPPYLGDEDIKRIVDWIDGGMKAANAAKIDQATATAQPKPRKPGDAVTYSDVAPIFGQRCIKCHHESVTKWSGGPPEGLSLQSYEHIIRGNDRVVVLPGSPQGSELDRRIRGIARPRMPFDGPPWLSNSEIDLISEWIKQGAKDANGQVARIPVGKHIRLRGRLTGRWSIDGQPIVIDRNTRIKKRPSVGDFVEVRGYVGQDGRIYVNRLRRR
;
A
#
# COMPACT_ATOMS: atom_id res chain seq x y z
N MET A 1 -87.68 -29.95 19.61
CA MET A 1 -86.46 -30.07 20.43
C MET A 1 -85.46 -30.96 19.70
N HIS A 2 -84.16 -30.62 19.76
CA HIS A 2 -82.99 -31.26 19.14
C HIS A 2 -82.74 -30.88 17.67
N LYS A 3 -81.89 -29.87 17.41
CA LYS A 3 -80.40 -29.89 17.31
C LYS A 3 -79.99 -30.19 15.87
N HIS A 4 -79.29 -29.26 15.21
CA HIS A 4 -77.88 -29.39 14.85
C HIS A 4 -77.42 -28.15 14.09
N SER A 5 -76.35 -27.55 14.60
CA SER A 5 -75.69 -26.35 14.09
C SER A 5 -74.38 -26.78 13.44
N ASP A 6 -74.28 -26.68 12.11
CA ASP A 6 -73.04 -26.95 11.39
C ASP A 6 -72.36 -25.63 11.00
N ARG A 7 -71.26 -25.34 11.70
CA ARG A 7 -70.31 -24.29 11.35
C ARG A 7 -69.30 -24.87 10.37
N LEU A 8 -69.33 -24.46 9.10
CA LEU A 8 -68.22 -24.69 8.18
C LEU A 8 -67.06 -23.75 8.54
N ALA A 9 -65.94 -24.33 8.98
CA ALA A 9 -64.64 -23.67 9.05
C ALA A 9 -63.86 -24.00 7.76
N PHE A 10 -63.59 -23.01 6.92
CA PHE A 10 -62.66 -23.13 5.81
C PHE A 10 -61.23 -22.94 6.33
N ALA A 11 -60.45 -24.03 6.31
CA ALA A 11 -59.03 -24.01 6.63
C ALA A 11 -58.24 -23.39 5.46
N LEU A 12 -57.52 -22.30 5.73
CA LEU A 12 -56.57 -21.68 4.79
C LEU A 12 -55.27 -22.51 4.80
N ALA A 13 -55.04 -23.29 3.75
CA ALA A 13 -53.81 -24.07 3.59
C ALA A 13 -52.65 -23.15 3.17
N LEU A 14 -51.76 -22.82 4.12
CA LEU A 14 -50.47 -22.18 3.85
C LEU A 14 -49.52 -23.22 3.25
N ILE A 15 -49.35 -23.18 1.92
CA ILE A 15 -48.32 -23.96 1.22
C ILE A 15 -46.98 -23.28 1.49
N GLY A 16 -46.20 -23.85 2.42
CA GLY A 16 -44.84 -23.41 2.72
C GLY A 16 -43.89 -23.78 1.58
N PHE A 17 -43.43 -22.78 0.82
CA PHE A 17 -42.35 -22.93 -0.15
C PHE A 17 -41.03 -23.06 0.63
N CYS A 18 -40.55 -24.30 0.80
CA CYS A 18 -39.24 -24.57 1.36
C CYS A 18 -38.18 -24.28 0.28
N PHE A 19 -37.63 -23.05 0.28
CA PHE A 19 -36.43 -22.77 -0.50
C PHE A 19 -35.26 -23.49 0.18
N PRO A 20 -34.54 -24.39 -0.51
CA PRO A 20 -33.35 -25.00 0.07
C PRO A 20 -32.32 -23.91 0.30
N VAL A 21 -32.04 -23.60 1.57
CA VAL A 21 -30.87 -22.83 1.97
C VAL A 21 -29.67 -23.71 1.64
N THR A 22 -29.04 -23.48 0.50
CA THR A 22 -27.72 -24.05 0.23
C THR A 22 -26.77 -23.51 1.29
N ALA A 23 -26.42 -24.34 2.26
CA ALA A 23 -25.30 -24.08 3.14
C ALA A 23 -24.06 -23.94 2.25
N LEU A 24 -23.61 -22.69 2.02
CA LEU A 24 -22.32 -22.47 1.40
C LEU A 24 -21.28 -23.08 2.34
N CYS A 25 -20.67 -24.18 1.89
CA CYS A 25 -19.57 -24.80 2.61
C CYS A 25 -18.49 -23.74 2.82
N ALA A 26 -17.98 -23.61 4.05
CA ALA A 26 -16.90 -22.68 4.33
C ALA A 26 -15.72 -22.92 3.36
N PRO A 27 -15.08 -21.85 2.84
CA PRO A 27 -13.98 -21.99 1.90
C PRO A 27 -12.86 -22.85 2.46
N ASP A 28 -12.06 -23.47 1.60
CA ASP A 28 -10.83 -24.16 2.00
C ASP A 28 -9.59 -23.26 1.87
N TYR A 29 -8.43 -23.72 2.32
CA TYR A 29 -7.20 -22.92 2.27
C TYR A 29 -6.83 -22.47 0.85
N ALA A 30 -7.14 -23.23 -0.20
CA ALA A 30 -6.80 -22.84 -1.57
C ALA A 30 -7.55 -21.58 -2.00
N GLU A 31 -8.77 -21.39 -1.50
CA GLU A 31 -9.63 -20.25 -1.81
C GLU A 31 -9.18 -18.95 -1.13
N VAL A 32 -8.44 -19.04 -0.01
CA VAL A 32 -7.87 -17.87 0.70
C VAL A 32 -6.38 -17.69 0.48
N ALA A 33 -5.65 -18.70 -0.02
CA ALA A 33 -4.21 -18.67 -0.18
C ALA A 33 -3.73 -17.52 -1.08
N SER A 34 -4.48 -17.19 -2.14
CA SER A 34 -4.15 -16.07 -3.03
C SER A 34 -4.20 -14.72 -2.29
N LEU A 35 -5.17 -14.54 -1.39
CA LEU A 35 -5.27 -13.33 -0.56
C LEU A 35 -4.08 -13.22 0.39
N PHE A 36 -3.74 -14.31 1.09
CA PHE A 36 -2.55 -14.32 1.93
C PHE A 36 -1.28 -14.03 1.12
N LYS A 37 -1.11 -14.67 -0.03
CA LYS A 37 0.05 -14.50 -0.89
C LYS A 37 0.23 -13.06 -1.37
N THR A 38 -0.86 -12.40 -1.76
CA THR A 38 -0.81 -11.05 -2.32
C THR A 38 -0.77 -9.95 -1.26
N GLN A 39 -1.46 -10.14 -0.12
CA GLN A 39 -1.64 -9.08 0.89
C GLN A 39 -0.75 -9.24 2.13
N CYS A 40 -0.34 -10.47 2.45
CA CYS A 40 0.25 -10.79 3.76
C CYS A 40 1.67 -11.32 3.66
N VAL A 41 1.89 -12.27 2.75
CA VAL A 41 3.17 -13.00 2.58
C VAL A 41 4.31 -12.06 2.22
N MET A 42 4.04 -10.91 1.60
CA MET A 42 5.07 -9.91 1.32
C MET A 42 5.88 -9.48 2.55
N CYS A 43 5.29 -9.49 3.75
CA CYS A 43 5.98 -9.17 5.00
C CYS A 43 6.00 -10.37 5.96
N HIS A 44 4.98 -11.22 5.93
CA HIS A 44 4.80 -12.36 6.83
C HIS A 44 5.30 -13.66 6.18
N ASN A 45 6.58 -13.68 5.77
CA ASN A 45 7.27 -14.86 5.27
C ASN A 45 8.71 -14.94 5.81
N GLY A 46 9.26 -16.15 5.81
CA GLY A 46 10.69 -16.35 6.10
C GLY A 46 11.14 -15.91 7.50
N PRO A 47 12.46 -15.81 7.74
CA PRO A 47 13.02 -15.49 9.06
C PRO A 47 12.89 -14.01 9.44
N ALA A 48 12.70 -13.12 8.47
CA ALA A 48 12.55 -11.67 8.71
C ALA A 48 11.11 -11.26 9.05
N ALA A 49 10.17 -12.22 9.08
CA ALA A 49 8.78 -11.94 9.36
C ALA A 49 8.58 -11.26 10.72
N PRO A 50 7.80 -10.15 10.80
CA PRO A 50 7.51 -9.48 12.06
C PRO A 50 6.92 -10.46 13.09
N LYS A 51 7.51 -10.50 14.30
CA LYS A 51 7.15 -11.43 15.38
C LYS A 51 7.18 -12.91 14.97
N GLY A 52 7.96 -13.26 13.95
CA GLY A 52 8.04 -14.62 13.40
C GLY A 52 6.74 -15.12 12.76
N LEU A 53 5.75 -14.24 12.52
CA LEU A 53 4.47 -14.63 11.96
C LEU A 53 4.61 -14.95 10.47
N ARG A 54 4.38 -16.21 10.11
CA ARG A 54 4.39 -16.67 8.72
C ARG A 54 2.98 -17.00 8.24
N LEU A 55 2.60 -16.45 7.09
CA LEU A 55 1.27 -16.58 6.49
C LEU A 55 1.33 -17.20 5.08
N ASP A 56 2.44 -17.87 4.75
CA ASP A 56 2.74 -18.46 3.44
C ASP A 56 2.29 -19.92 3.30
N SER A 57 1.82 -20.55 4.38
CA SER A 57 1.21 -21.88 4.35
C SER A 57 0.17 -22.04 5.46
N LEU A 58 -0.75 -22.99 5.28
CA LEU A 58 -1.72 -23.34 6.32
C LEU A 58 -1.04 -23.74 7.63
N GLU A 59 0.02 -24.54 7.56
CA GLU A 59 0.77 -24.98 8.74
C GLU A 59 1.39 -23.79 9.49
N ASN A 60 1.95 -22.82 8.76
CA ASN A 60 2.52 -21.63 9.37
C ASN A 60 1.45 -20.73 10.00
N ILE A 61 0.28 -20.60 9.38
CA ILE A 61 -0.85 -19.85 9.96
C ILE A 61 -1.31 -20.52 11.27
N LYS A 62 -1.44 -21.86 11.29
CA LYS A 62 -1.80 -22.63 12.48
C LYS A 62 -0.75 -22.53 13.59
N LYS A 63 0.53 -22.48 13.22
CA LYS A 63 1.65 -22.29 14.17
C LYS A 63 1.58 -20.93 14.86
N GLY A 64 1.07 -19.90 14.18
CA GLY A 64 0.92 -18.56 14.73
C GLY A 64 2.21 -17.75 14.78
N SER A 65 2.32 -16.87 15.77
CA SER A 65 3.44 -15.95 15.94
C SER A 65 4.16 -16.19 17.27
N GLN A 66 5.22 -15.42 17.53
CA GLN A 66 5.86 -15.38 18.85
C GLN A 66 4.91 -14.95 19.99
N SER A 67 3.77 -14.31 19.67
CA SER A 67 2.73 -13.93 20.63
C SER A 67 1.61 -14.98 20.77
N GLY A 68 1.75 -16.16 20.16
CA GLY A 68 0.75 -17.22 20.17
C GLY A 68 -0.09 -17.29 18.89
N PRO A 69 -1.23 -18.01 18.93
CA PRO A 69 -2.12 -18.21 17.79
C PRO A 69 -2.62 -16.88 17.22
N VAL A 70 -2.62 -16.76 15.88
CA VAL A 70 -3.19 -15.59 15.20
C VAL A 70 -4.54 -15.89 14.55
N ALA A 71 -4.83 -17.16 14.31
CA ALA A 71 -6.12 -17.66 13.83
C ALA A 71 -6.54 -18.81 14.73
N ILE A 72 -7.79 -18.74 15.21
CA ILE A 72 -8.41 -19.71 16.09
C ILE A 72 -9.49 -20.40 15.27
N ALA A 73 -9.30 -21.68 14.95
CA ALA A 73 -10.24 -22.44 14.16
C ALA A 73 -11.63 -22.46 14.83
N GLY A 74 -12.66 -22.06 14.08
CA GLY A 74 -14.04 -21.93 14.57
C GLY A 74 -14.34 -20.61 15.31
N ASP A 75 -13.36 -19.71 15.44
CA ASP A 75 -13.54 -18.46 16.19
C ASP A 75 -12.77 -17.30 15.52
N ALA A 76 -13.32 -16.83 14.39
CA ALA A 76 -12.80 -15.66 13.69
C ALA A 76 -12.92 -14.39 14.54
N ALA A 77 -13.92 -14.28 15.41
CA ALA A 77 -14.15 -13.10 16.24
C ALA A 77 -13.00 -12.84 17.22
N ASN A 78 -12.45 -13.90 17.82
CA ASN A 78 -11.31 -13.80 18.74
C ASN A 78 -9.95 -14.01 18.06
N SER A 79 -9.92 -14.29 16.76
CA SER A 79 -8.69 -14.43 15.98
C SER A 79 -7.99 -13.08 15.80
N GLU A 80 -6.76 -12.95 16.31
CA GLU A 80 -6.00 -11.70 16.20
C GLU A 80 -5.77 -11.27 14.74
N LEU A 81 -5.63 -12.20 13.81
CA LEU A 81 -5.56 -11.93 12.38
C LEU A 81 -6.78 -11.13 11.90
N VAL A 82 -7.99 -11.54 12.26
CA VAL A 82 -9.25 -10.89 11.88
C VAL A 82 -9.37 -9.52 12.55
N ARG A 83 -9.02 -9.44 13.84
CA ARG A 83 -9.02 -8.18 14.59
C ARG A 83 -8.08 -7.15 13.94
N ARG A 84 -6.91 -7.57 13.47
CA ARG A 84 -5.92 -6.70 12.81
C ARG A 84 -6.39 -6.20 11.45
N ILE A 85 -6.96 -7.06 10.60
CA ILE A 85 -7.42 -6.65 9.26
C ILE A 85 -8.68 -5.76 9.33
N ARG A 86 -9.52 -5.94 10.35
CA ARG A 86 -10.67 -5.06 10.66
C ARG A 86 -10.28 -3.77 11.38
N GLY A 87 -9.04 -3.64 11.86
CA GLY A 87 -8.59 -2.47 12.64
C GLY A 87 -9.09 -2.44 14.09
N GLN A 88 -9.61 -3.55 14.60
CA GLN A 88 -10.04 -3.75 15.99
C GLN A 88 -8.85 -3.98 16.95
N SER A 89 -7.65 -4.18 16.40
CA SER A 89 -6.37 -4.30 17.12
C SER A 89 -5.27 -3.57 16.34
N GLN A 90 -4.31 -2.95 17.04
CA GLN A 90 -3.32 -2.02 16.47
C GLN A 90 -1.88 -2.53 16.51
N PRO A 91 -1.07 -2.34 15.44
CA PRO A 91 -1.44 -1.72 14.15
C PRO A 91 -2.46 -2.52 13.33
N ARG A 92 -3.33 -1.79 12.60
CA ARG A 92 -4.21 -2.34 11.55
C ARG A 92 -3.37 -2.87 10.39
N MET A 93 -3.80 -4.00 9.80
CA MET A 93 -3.13 -4.63 8.66
C MET A 93 -3.99 -4.56 7.38
N PRO A 94 -3.37 -4.49 6.19
CA PRO A 94 -1.93 -4.36 5.94
C PRO A 94 -1.45 -2.94 6.30
N LEU A 95 -0.16 -2.80 6.61
CA LEU A 95 0.43 -1.49 6.92
C LEU A 95 0.45 -0.52 5.73
N THR A 96 0.21 -1.01 4.52
CA THR A 96 0.19 -0.25 3.27
C THR A 96 -1.17 0.39 2.95
N GLY A 97 -2.15 0.24 3.84
CA GLY A 97 -3.46 0.87 3.70
C GLY A 97 -3.49 2.33 4.21
N PRO A 98 -4.47 3.13 3.77
CA PRO A 98 -5.54 2.80 2.82
C PRO A 98 -5.09 2.69 1.33
N PRO A 99 -5.84 1.95 0.49
CA PRO A 99 -7.00 1.12 0.87
C PRO A 99 -6.55 -0.14 1.64
N TYR A 100 -7.37 -0.54 2.62
CA TYR A 100 -7.21 -1.84 3.28
C TYR A 100 -7.92 -2.93 2.47
N LEU A 101 -7.86 -4.19 2.94
CA LEU A 101 -8.66 -5.27 2.34
C LEU A 101 -10.14 -4.89 2.27
N GLY A 102 -10.78 -5.23 1.17
CA GLY A 102 -12.23 -5.07 1.01
C GLY A 102 -13.01 -6.05 1.87
N ASP A 103 -14.28 -5.72 2.14
CA ASP A 103 -15.13 -6.51 3.03
C ASP A 103 -15.34 -7.94 2.55
N GLU A 104 -15.38 -8.19 1.23
CA GLU A 104 -15.47 -9.53 0.67
C GLU A 104 -14.23 -10.38 0.96
N ASP A 105 -13.04 -9.81 0.85
CA ASP A 105 -11.79 -10.51 1.15
C ASP A 105 -11.67 -10.79 2.65
N ILE A 106 -12.04 -9.83 3.49
CA ILE A 106 -12.14 -10.02 4.95
C ILE A 106 -13.14 -11.12 5.26
N LYS A 107 -14.31 -11.12 4.61
CA LYS A 107 -15.35 -12.14 4.79
C LYS A 107 -14.84 -13.53 4.41
N ARG A 108 -14.12 -13.68 3.30
CA ARG A 108 -13.53 -14.98 2.91
C ARG A 108 -12.56 -15.52 3.96
N ILE A 109 -11.73 -14.66 4.55
CA ILE A 109 -10.82 -15.05 5.64
C ILE A 109 -11.61 -15.44 6.89
N VAL A 110 -12.65 -14.68 7.24
CA VAL A 110 -13.53 -14.95 8.38
C VAL A 110 -14.25 -16.28 8.22
N ASP A 111 -14.94 -16.49 7.10
CA ASP A 111 -15.68 -17.72 6.81
C ASP A 111 -14.76 -18.94 6.80
N TRP A 112 -13.53 -18.79 6.29
CA TRP A 112 -12.51 -19.86 6.33
C TRP A 112 -12.10 -20.22 7.77
N ILE A 113 -11.87 -19.22 8.62
CA ILE A 113 -11.49 -19.43 10.02
C ILE A 113 -12.65 -20.05 10.81
N ASP A 114 -13.86 -19.49 10.70
CA ASP A 114 -15.08 -20.02 11.34
C ASP A 114 -15.42 -21.43 10.83
N GLY A 115 -15.09 -21.72 9.56
CA GLY A 115 -15.17 -23.06 8.97
C GLY A 115 -14.14 -24.07 9.48
N GLY A 116 -13.30 -23.70 10.45
CA GLY A 116 -12.30 -24.57 11.07
C GLY A 116 -10.94 -24.61 10.35
N MET A 117 -10.64 -23.61 9.50
CA MET A 117 -9.39 -23.52 8.74
C MET A 117 -9.11 -24.79 7.91
N LYS A 118 -10.11 -25.21 7.14
CA LYS A 118 -10.03 -26.44 6.34
C LYS A 118 -8.83 -26.40 5.40
N ALA A 119 -8.10 -27.51 5.36
CA ALA A 119 -7.03 -27.69 4.40
C ALA A 119 -7.60 -27.70 2.97
N ALA A 120 -6.78 -27.22 2.04
CA ALA A 120 -7.11 -27.30 0.61
C ALA A 120 -7.31 -28.77 0.22
N ASN A 121 -8.34 -29.04 -0.57
CA ASN A 121 -8.48 -30.35 -1.19
C ASN A 121 -7.35 -30.53 -2.22
N ALA A 122 -6.66 -31.68 -2.21
CA ALA A 122 -5.45 -31.91 -3.02
C ALA A 122 -5.66 -31.63 -4.53
N ALA A 123 -6.87 -31.90 -5.04
CA ALA A 123 -7.24 -31.63 -6.44
C ALA A 123 -7.36 -30.13 -6.81
N LYS A 124 -7.50 -29.23 -5.82
CA LYS A 124 -7.58 -27.77 -6.05
C LYS A 124 -6.22 -27.06 -5.92
N ILE A 125 -5.20 -27.71 -5.36
CA ILE A 125 -3.85 -27.14 -5.17
C ILE A 125 -3.23 -26.77 -6.52
N ASP A 126 -3.38 -27.64 -7.53
CA ASP A 126 -2.77 -27.49 -8.86
C ASP A 126 -3.39 -26.36 -9.70
N GLN A 127 -4.68 -26.04 -9.48
CA GLN A 127 -5.36 -24.94 -10.17
C GLN A 127 -5.20 -23.59 -9.45
N ALA A 128 -5.11 -23.59 -8.11
CA ALA A 128 -4.91 -22.37 -7.33
C ALA A 128 -3.47 -21.81 -7.46
N THR A 129 -2.47 -22.69 -7.64
CA THR A 129 -1.09 -22.25 -7.90
C THR A 129 -0.90 -21.63 -9.28
N ALA A 130 -1.70 -22.04 -10.29
CA ALA A 130 -1.68 -21.49 -11.64
C ALA A 130 -2.44 -20.15 -11.79
N THR A 131 -3.39 -19.85 -10.91
CA THR A 131 -4.25 -18.65 -11.00
C THR A 131 -3.89 -17.54 -10.00
N ALA A 132 -3.06 -17.83 -8.98
CA ALA A 132 -2.71 -16.91 -7.88
C ALA A 132 -1.34 -16.20 -8.03
N GLN A 133 -0.80 -16.06 -9.24
CA GLN A 133 0.23 -15.04 -9.47
C GLN A 133 -0.50 -13.77 -9.90
N PRO A 134 -0.22 -12.60 -9.29
CA PRO A 134 -0.45 -11.34 -9.99
C PRO A 134 0.16 -11.53 -11.37
N LYS A 135 -0.66 -11.42 -12.41
CA LYS A 135 -0.23 -11.61 -13.79
C LYS A 135 1.11 -10.88 -13.95
N PRO A 136 2.21 -11.57 -14.31
CA PRO A 136 3.49 -10.90 -14.51
C PRO A 136 3.25 -9.73 -15.45
N ARG A 137 3.51 -8.54 -14.92
CA ARG A 137 3.23 -7.29 -15.62
C ARG A 137 3.93 -7.32 -16.97
N LYS A 138 3.19 -7.09 -18.05
CA LYS A 138 3.82 -6.99 -19.37
C LYS A 138 4.55 -5.65 -19.47
N PRO A 139 5.68 -5.59 -20.19
CA PRO A 139 6.28 -4.31 -20.54
C PRO A 139 5.23 -3.40 -21.21
N GLY A 140 4.99 -2.22 -20.61
CA GLY A 140 4.00 -1.25 -21.09
C GLY A 140 2.70 -1.16 -20.28
N ASP A 141 2.44 -2.07 -19.35
CA ASP A 141 1.25 -1.96 -18.48
C ASP A 141 1.34 -0.70 -17.57
N ALA A 142 0.19 -0.09 -17.28
CA ALA A 142 0.11 1.09 -16.41
C ALA A 142 0.55 0.75 -14.98
N VAL A 143 1.51 1.49 -14.40
CA VAL A 143 1.97 1.29 -13.02
C VAL A 143 1.05 2.02 -12.06
N THR A 144 0.51 1.29 -11.08
CA THR A 144 -0.42 1.79 -10.06
C THR A 144 0.21 1.74 -8.69
N TYR A 145 -0.45 2.35 -7.70
CA TYR A 145 0.00 2.25 -6.32
C TYR A 145 0.10 0.81 -5.83
N SER A 146 -0.79 -0.08 -6.28
CA SER A 146 -0.79 -1.49 -5.90
C SER A 146 0.52 -2.22 -6.25
N ASP A 147 1.22 -1.77 -7.30
CA ASP A 147 2.50 -2.37 -7.73
C ASP A 147 3.68 -1.91 -6.88
N VAL A 148 3.65 -0.67 -6.42
CA VAL A 148 4.75 -0.06 -5.64
C VAL A 148 4.54 -0.18 -4.13
N ALA A 149 3.30 -0.34 -3.67
CA ALA A 149 2.95 -0.50 -2.26
C ALA A 149 3.78 -1.59 -1.56
N PRO A 150 4.09 -2.74 -2.20
CA PRO A 150 4.94 -3.75 -1.57
C PRO A 150 6.33 -3.23 -1.21
N ILE A 151 6.94 -2.41 -2.08
CA ILE A 151 8.26 -1.83 -1.84
C ILE A 151 8.21 -0.86 -0.65
N PHE A 152 7.18 0.01 -0.60
CA PHE A 152 7.01 0.91 0.54
C PHE A 152 6.84 0.14 1.85
N GLY A 153 6.00 -0.90 1.85
CA GLY A 153 5.74 -1.75 3.01
C GLY A 153 7.00 -2.39 3.59
N GLN A 154 7.84 -2.94 2.72
CA GLN A 154 9.05 -3.65 3.14
C GLN A 154 10.22 -2.71 3.47
N ARG A 155 10.38 -1.61 2.73
CA ARG A 155 11.60 -0.80 2.74
C ARG A 155 11.45 0.55 3.44
N CYS A 156 10.24 1.09 3.52
CA CYS A 156 10.03 2.49 3.92
C CYS A 156 9.23 2.61 5.22
N ILE A 157 8.12 1.87 5.34
CA ILE A 157 7.14 2.04 6.42
C ILE A 157 7.74 1.78 7.82
N LYS A 158 8.74 0.89 7.94
CA LYS A 158 9.44 0.64 9.21
C LYS A 158 9.92 1.91 9.91
N CYS A 159 10.30 2.93 9.14
CA CYS A 159 10.76 4.23 9.64
C CYS A 159 9.78 5.37 9.33
N HIS A 160 9.02 5.25 8.25
CA HIS A 160 8.09 6.27 7.76
C HIS A 160 6.63 5.89 7.98
N HIS A 161 6.29 5.31 9.13
CA HIS A 161 4.91 5.10 9.56
C HIS A 161 4.54 6.15 10.60
N GLU A 162 3.29 6.64 10.59
CA GLU A 162 2.85 7.72 11.49
C GLU A 162 2.99 7.35 12.98
N SER A 163 2.86 6.06 13.30
CA SER A 163 2.95 5.56 14.66
C SER A 163 4.39 5.39 15.17
N VAL A 164 5.42 5.68 14.36
CA VAL A 164 6.80 5.51 14.81
C VAL A 164 7.16 6.65 15.76
N THR A 165 7.44 6.31 17.02
CA THR A 165 7.85 7.26 18.07
C THR A 165 9.34 7.19 18.42
N LYS A 166 10.10 6.31 17.75
CA LYS A 166 11.52 6.06 18.03
C LYS A 166 12.39 7.32 17.91
N TRP A 167 12.01 8.27 17.06
CA TRP A 167 12.68 9.55 16.94
C TRP A 167 11.79 10.62 17.57
N SER A 168 12.38 11.48 18.43
CA SER A 168 11.67 12.56 19.12
C SER A 168 10.90 13.42 18.11
N GLY A 169 9.57 13.22 18.04
CA GLY A 169 8.71 13.92 17.09
C GLY A 169 8.12 13.10 15.93
N GLY A 170 8.28 11.78 15.91
CA GLY A 170 7.60 10.91 14.94
C GLY A 170 8.53 10.37 13.83
N PRO A 171 7.99 9.99 12.65
CA PRO A 171 8.82 9.58 11.52
C PRO A 171 9.75 10.72 11.05
N PRO A 172 10.92 10.41 10.44
CA PRO A 172 11.86 11.44 9.99
C PRO A 172 11.22 12.46 9.05
N GLU A 173 11.47 13.75 9.30
CA GLU A 173 10.84 14.89 8.60
C GLU A 173 9.29 14.90 8.68
N GLY A 174 8.69 14.18 9.63
CA GLY A 174 7.23 14.02 9.75
C GLY A 174 6.60 13.28 8.55
N LEU A 175 7.41 12.57 7.76
CA LEU A 175 6.98 11.93 6.53
C LEU A 175 6.40 10.54 6.80
N SER A 176 5.12 10.37 6.49
CA SER A 176 4.49 9.05 6.39
C SER A 176 4.49 8.56 4.94
N LEU A 177 4.88 7.31 4.73
CA LEU A 177 4.85 6.58 3.46
C LEU A 177 3.93 5.35 3.55
N GLN A 178 3.00 5.36 4.51
CA GLN A 178 2.19 4.19 4.83
C GLN A 178 1.03 3.93 3.85
N SER A 179 0.66 4.92 3.05
CA SER A 179 -0.46 4.81 2.11
C SER A 179 -0.24 5.71 0.91
N TYR A 180 -0.99 5.47 -0.16
CA TYR A 180 -1.01 6.32 -1.34
C TYR A 180 -1.20 7.80 -0.96
N GLU A 181 -2.23 8.10 -0.18
CA GLU A 181 -2.59 9.47 0.15
C GLU A 181 -1.52 10.16 0.98
N HIS A 182 -0.88 9.46 1.92
CA HIS A 182 0.26 9.99 2.66
C HIS A 182 1.46 10.32 1.75
N ILE A 183 1.76 9.47 0.78
CA ILE A 183 2.87 9.65 -0.16
C ILE A 183 2.62 10.85 -1.08
N ILE A 184 1.42 10.94 -1.66
CA ILE A 184 1.05 12.02 -2.59
C ILE A 184 0.89 13.35 -1.85
N ARG A 185 0.26 13.33 -0.67
CA ARG A 185 0.16 14.53 0.18
C ARG A 185 1.54 14.99 0.62
N GLY A 186 2.46 14.07 0.96
CA GLY A 186 3.73 14.39 1.60
C GLY A 186 3.54 15.07 2.97
N ASN A 187 4.55 15.81 3.43
CA ASN A 187 4.47 16.62 4.65
C ASN A 187 4.66 18.11 4.34
N ASP A 188 5.64 18.80 4.95
CA ASP A 188 5.97 20.20 4.69
C ASP A 188 6.31 20.52 3.22
N ARG A 189 6.67 19.49 2.44
CA ARG A 189 7.12 19.63 1.05
C ARG A 189 6.61 18.48 0.20
N VAL A 190 6.65 18.71 -1.12
CA VAL A 190 6.42 17.68 -2.13
C VAL A 190 7.46 16.57 -1.98
N VAL A 191 6.98 15.32 -1.92
CA VAL A 191 7.81 14.10 -1.91
C VAL A 191 7.76 13.40 -3.26
N VAL A 192 6.55 13.27 -3.81
CA VAL A 192 6.27 12.85 -5.17
C VAL A 192 5.67 14.01 -5.94
N LEU A 193 6.30 14.38 -7.06
CA LEU A 193 5.74 15.27 -8.07
C LEU A 193 5.25 14.41 -9.24
N PRO A 194 3.93 14.20 -9.39
CA PRO A 194 3.38 13.36 -10.45
C PRO A 194 3.89 13.78 -11.83
N GLY A 195 4.35 12.80 -12.62
CA GLY A 195 4.94 13.01 -13.94
C GLY A 195 6.44 13.37 -13.93
N SER A 196 7.04 13.61 -12.78
CA SER A 196 8.39 14.19 -12.67
C SER A 196 9.28 13.42 -11.67
N PRO A 197 9.86 12.27 -12.06
CA PRO A 197 10.77 11.52 -11.17
C PRO A 197 11.94 12.38 -10.67
N GLN A 198 12.61 13.10 -11.57
CA GLN A 198 13.74 13.99 -11.23
C GLN A 198 13.31 15.18 -10.36
N GLY A 199 12.02 15.52 -10.35
CA GLY A 199 11.42 16.55 -9.49
C GLY A 199 10.89 15.99 -8.17
N SER A 200 10.91 14.68 -7.99
CA SER A 200 10.42 13.99 -6.80
C SER A 200 11.56 13.71 -5.83
N GLU A 201 11.49 14.25 -4.62
CA GLU A 201 12.50 14.00 -3.58
C GLU A 201 12.62 12.49 -3.26
N LEU A 202 11.53 11.73 -3.38
CA LEU A 202 11.54 10.28 -3.22
C LEU A 202 12.51 9.59 -4.18
N ASP A 203 12.33 9.77 -5.49
CA ASP A 203 13.18 9.15 -6.54
C ASP A 203 14.66 9.58 -6.38
N ARG A 204 14.87 10.88 -6.13
CA ARG A 204 16.21 11.44 -5.92
C ARG A 204 16.92 10.80 -4.73
N ARG A 205 16.22 10.51 -3.62
CA ARG A 205 16.81 9.87 -2.44
C ARG A 205 17.05 8.39 -2.62
N ILE A 206 16.14 7.65 -3.25
CA ILE A 206 16.35 6.21 -3.48
C ILE A 206 17.47 5.94 -4.50
N ARG A 207 17.70 6.87 -5.45
CA ARG A 207 18.84 6.85 -6.37
C ARG A 207 20.14 7.39 -5.75
N GLY A 208 20.08 8.00 -4.57
CA GLY A 208 21.24 8.59 -3.88
C GLY A 208 21.77 9.89 -4.50
N ILE A 209 20.99 10.52 -5.39
CA ILE A 209 21.24 11.85 -5.95
C ILE A 209 21.08 12.91 -4.85
N ALA A 210 19.99 12.79 -4.08
CA ALA A 210 19.77 13.57 -2.87
C ALA A 210 20.28 12.81 -1.63
N ARG A 211 20.69 13.57 -0.61
CA ARG A 211 21.23 13.02 0.64
C ARG A 211 20.35 13.39 1.84
N PRO A 212 20.21 12.48 2.84
CA PRO A 212 20.71 11.11 2.85
C PRO A 212 20.04 10.21 1.79
N ARG A 213 20.77 9.18 1.31
CA ARG A 213 20.19 8.13 0.45
C ARG A 213 19.15 7.36 1.27
N MET A 214 18.07 6.92 0.63
CA MET A 214 17.01 6.13 1.27
C MET A 214 16.90 4.73 0.65
N PRO A 215 16.52 3.68 1.41
CA PRO A 215 16.41 3.60 2.88
C PRO A 215 17.68 4.07 3.58
N PHE A 216 17.65 4.31 4.88
CA PHE A 216 18.84 4.79 5.60
C PHE A 216 19.71 3.65 6.14
N ASP A 217 19.09 2.49 6.39
CA ASP A 217 19.65 1.31 7.04
C ASP A 217 20.30 0.30 6.08
N GLY A 218 20.54 0.71 4.83
CA GLY A 218 21.30 -0.09 3.89
C GLY A 218 22.81 0.03 4.09
N PRO A 219 23.59 -0.78 3.35
CA PRO A 219 23.14 -1.79 2.40
C PRO A 219 22.40 -3.01 3.04
N PRO A 220 21.58 -3.75 2.26
CA PRO A 220 21.29 -3.52 0.85
C PRO A 220 20.27 -2.39 0.63
N TRP A 221 20.55 -1.51 -0.34
CA TRP A 221 19.57 -0.55 -0.85
C TRP A 221 18.54 -1.26 -1.74
N LEU A 222 17.52 -0.53 -2.21
CA LEU A 222 16.63 -1.04 -3.26
C LEU A 222 17.45 -1.47 -4.49
N SER A 223 16.98 -2.53 -5.15
CA SER A 223 17.48 -2.95 -6.45
C SER A 223 17.15 -1.91 -7.53
N ASN A 224 17.86 -1.97 -8.67
CA ASN A 224 17.54 -1.11 -9.80
C ASN A 224 16.10 -1.33 -10.29
N SER A 225 15.59 -2.57 -10.29
CA SER A 225 14.21 -2.85 -10.70
C SER A 225 13.16 -2.28 -9.75
N GLU A 226 13.40 -2.31 -8.43
CA GLU A 226 12.52 -1.66 -7.45
C GLU A 226 12.51 -0.14 -7.64
N ILE A 227 13.70 0.47 -7.85
CA ILE A 227 13.83 1.91 -8.11
C ILE A 227 13.12 2.29 -9.42
N ASP A 228 13.31 1.51 -10.48
CA ASP A 228 12.72 1.80 -11.78
C ASP A 228 11.21 1.63 -11.78
N LEU A 229 10.65 0.69 -11.00
CA LEU A 229 9.21 0.56 -10.82
C LEU A 229 8.61 1.80 -10.14
N ILE A 230 9.24 2.31 -9.07
CA ILE A 230 8.81 3.55 -8.40
C ILE A 230 8.95 4.75 -9.34
N SER A 231 10.07 4.85 -10.06
CA SER A 231 10.33 5.92 -11.02
C SER A 231 9.29 5.93 -12.14
N GLU A 232 8.95 4.76 -12.69
CA GLU A 232 7.94 4.64 -13.74
C GLU A 232 6.54 4.96 -13.21
N TRP A 233 6.19 4.52 -11.99
CA TRP A 233 4.95 4.93 -11.32
C TRP A 233 4.83 6.45 -11.21
N ILE A 234 5.89 7.14 -10.76
CA ILE A 234 5.91 8.61 -10.67
C ILE A 234 5.75 9.22 -12.07
N LYS A 235 6.54 8.76 -13.04
CA LYS A 235 6.51 9.26 -14.43
C LYS A 235 5.13 9.11 -15.07
N GLN A 236 4.41 8.05 -14.73
CA GLN A 236 3.05 7.77 -15.19
C GLN A 236 1.96 8.55 -14.44
N GLY A 237 2.35 9.52 -13.61
CA GLY A 237 1.42 10.38 -12.87
C GLY A 237 1.09 9.87 -11.46
N ALA A 238 1.90 8.97 -10.89
CA ALA A 238 1.72 8.41 -9.57
C ALA A 238 0.27 7.92 -9.34
N LYS A 239 -0.16 6.99 -10.19
CA LYS A 239 -1.56 6.54 -10.23
C LYS A 239 -1.97 5.85 -8.92
N ASP A 240 -3.22 6.06 -8.49
CA ASP A 240 -3.82 5.31 -7.38
C ASP A 240 -4.06 3.83 -7.76
N ALA A 241 -4.66 3.06 -6.85
CA ALA A 241 -4.97 1.64 -7.09
C ALA A 241 -5.98 1.42 -8.25
N ASN A 242 -6.77 2.44 -8.59
CA ASN A 242 -7.77 2.41 -9.67
C ASN A 242 -7.21 2.95 -10.99
N GLY A 243 -5.92 3.29 -11.05
CA GLY A 243 -5.27 3.85 -12.24
C GLY A 243 -5.49 5.35 -12.44
N GLN A 244 -6.09 6.06 -11.49
CA GLN A 244 -6.29 7.51 -11.57
C GLN A 244 -5.01 8.27 -11.26
N VAL A 245 -4.66 9.23 -12.10
CA VAL A 245 -3.45 10.06 -11.94
C VAL A 245 -3.58 10.96 -10.70
N ALA A 246 -2.51 11.04 -9.91
CA ALA A 246 -2.44 11.94 -8.76
C ALA A 246 -2.60 13.40 -9.18
N ARG A 247 -3.30 14.19 -8.35
CA ARG A 247 -3.40 15.64 -8.55
C ARG A 247 -2.03 16.29 -8.38
N ILE A 248 -1.72 17.27 -9.23
CA ILE A 248 -0.53 18.10 -9.09
C ILE A 248 -0.64 18.89 -7.78
N PRO A 249 0.38 18.89 -6.90
CA PRO A 249 0.34 19.58 -5.61
C PRO A 249 0.62 21.09 -5.78
N VAL A 250 -0.26 21.79 -6.50
CA VAL A 250 -0.14 23.23 -6.81
C VAL A 250 0.07 24.05 -5.53
N GLY A 251 1.03 24.98 -5.58
CA GLY A 251 1.40 25.86 -4.48
C GLY A 251 2.25 25.18 -3.39
N LYS A 252 2.36 23.84 -3.37
CA LYS A 252 3.12 23.15 -2.34
C LYS A 252 4.61 23.42 -2.48
N HIS A 253 5.27 23.61 -1.34
CA HIS A 253 6.70 23.90 -1.30
C HIS A 253 7.53 22.73 -1.79
N ILE A 254 8.64 23.05 -2.47
CA ILE A 254 9.64 22.07 -2.89
C ILE A 254 11.03 22.52 -2.47
N ARG A 255 11.88 21.55 -2.13
CA ARG A 255 13.30 21.75 -1.89
C ARG A 255 14.07 20.65 -2.57
N LEU A 256 14.83 21.01 -3.61
CA LEU A 256 15.69 20.07 -4.31
C LEU A 256 17.16 20.44 -4.09
N ARG A 257 18.01 19.42 -3.97
CA ARG A 257 19.46 19.56 -3.95
C ARG A 257 20.06 18.65 -5.00
N GLY A 258 21.06 19.14 -5.72
CA GLY A 258 21.50 18.51 -6.95
C GLY A 258 22.49 19.37 -7.72
N ARG A 259 22.95 18.88 -8.88
CA ARG A 259 23.83 19.65 -9.76
C ARG A 259 23.02 20.53 -10.68
N LEU A 260 23.40 21.80 -10.78
CA LEU A 260 22.84 22.72 -11.76
C LEU A 260 23.32 22.30 -13.16
N THR A 261 22.37 22.01 -14.04
CA THR A 261 22.61 21.68 -15.44
C THR A 261 22.15 22.83 -16.34
N GLY A 262 22.51 22.78 -17.63
CA GLY A 262 22.15 23.83 -18.60
C GLY A 262 20.63 24.06 -18.69
N ARG A 263 20.24 25.21 -19.27
CA ARG A 263 18.82 25.61 -19.45
C ARG A 263 18.02 25.65 -18.15
N TRP A 264 18.65 26.06 -17.04
CA TRP A 264 18.02 26.13 -15.71
C TRP A 264 17.35 24.81 -15.32
N SER A 265 18.18 23.79 -15.09
CA SER A 265 17.70 22.49 -14.63
C SER A 265 18.56 21.96 -13.47
N ILE A 266 18.01 21.09 -12.64
CA ILE A 266 18.72 20.44 -11.52
C ILE A 266 18.68 18.93 -11.68
N ASP A 267 19.83 18.32 -11.99
CA ASP A 267 19.94 16.91 -12.39
C ASP A 267 18.91 16.55 -13.48
N GLY A 268 18.79 17.41 -14.50
CA GLY A 268 17.83 17.23 -15.60
C GLY A 268 16.39 17.67 -15.31
N GLN A 269 16.02 17.96 -14.06
CA GLN A 269 14.70 18.52 -13.74
C GLN A 269 14.64 20.00 -14.13
N PRO A 270 13.78 20.43 -15.08
CA PRO A 270 13.63 21.84 -15.42
C PRO A 270 13.08 22.64 -14.23
N ILE A 271 13.61 23.84 -14.02
CA ILE A 271 13.15 24.81 -13.03
C ILE A 271 12.84 26.14 -13.71
N VAL A 272 11.83 26.84 -13.22
CA VAL A 272 11.42 28.16 -13.70
C VAL A 272 12.07 29.22 -12.85
N ILE A 273 12.95 29.99 -13.48
CA ILE A 273 13.57 31.19 -12.92
C ILE A 273 12.83 32.40 -13.48
N ASP A 274 12.37 33.28 -12.61
CA ASP A 274 11.70 34.51 -12.98
C ASP A 274 12.34 35.73 -12.30
N ARG A 275 11.76 36.92 -12.50
CA ARG A 275 12.24 38.17 -11.90
C ARG A 275 12.22 38.19 -10.37
N ASN A 276 11.45 37.32 -9.73
CA ASN A 276 11.33 37.20 -8.28
C ASN A 276 12.30 36.18 -7.70
N THR A 277 12.97 35.38 -8.55
CA THR A 277 13.92 34.37 -8.09
C THR A 277 15.16 35.00 -7.46
N ARG A 278 15.38 34.72 -6.18
CA ARG A 278 16.60 35.15 -5.48
C ARG A 278 17.76 34.20 -5.75
N ILE A 279 18.69 34.62 -6.61
CA ILE A 279 19.93 33.90 -6.89
C ILE A 279 21.00 34.27 -5.83
N LYS A 280 21.55 33.27 -5.13
CA LYS A 280 22.53 33.44 -4.05
C LYS A 280 23.82 32.69 -4.36
N LYS A 281 24.97 33.31 -4.04
CA LYS A 281 26.32 32.76 -4.23
C LYS A 281 26.70 32.44 -5.69
N ARG A 282 26.06 33.13 -6.66
CA ARG A 282 26.37 33.10 -8.11
C ARG A 282 26.64 31.67 -8.64
N PRO A 283 25.62 30.78 -8.62
CA PRO A 283 25.78 29.40 -9.09
C PRO A 283 25.99 29.36 -10.61
N SER A 284 26.78 28.40 -11.05
CA SER A 284 27.11 28.09 -12.44
C SER A 284 26.78 26.63 -12.77
N VAL A 285 26.70 26.30 -14.05
CA VAL A 285 26.50 24.91 -14.49
C VAL A 285 27.61 24.02 -13.91
N GLY A 286 27.24 22.86 -13.39
CA GLY A 286 28.11 21.92 -12.69
C GLY A 286 28.10 22.05 -11.17
N ASP A 287 27.74 23.23 -10.64
CA ASP A 287 27.69 23.48 -9.20
C ASP A 287 26.63 22.64 -8.50
N PHE A 288 26.92 22.22 -7.27
CA PHE A 288 25.91 21.68 -6.39
C PHE A 288 25.08 22.83 -5.79
N VAL A 289 23.77 22.77 -5.95
CA VAL A 289 22.84 23.84 -5.59
C VAL A 289 21.70 23.34 -4.72
N GLU A 290 21.10 24.25 -3.95
CA GLU A 290 19.80 24.07 -3.33
C GLU A 290 18.79 25.00 -4.02
N VAL A 291 17.71 24.40 -4.52
CA VAL A 291 16.52 25.07 -5.03
C VAL A 291 15.46 25.05 -3.93
N ARG A 292 14.87 26.21 -3.65
CA ARG A 292 13.61 26.31 -2.89
C ARG A 292 12.58 27.01 -3.75
N GLY A 293 11.37 26.47 -3.79
CA GLY A 293 10.32 26.95 -4.67
C GLY A 293 8.97 26.36 -4.32
N TYR A 294 8.07 26.38 -5.29
CA TYR A 294 6.75 25.79 -5.22
C TYR A 294 6.37 25.17 -6.58
N VAL A 295 5.34 24.33 -6.58
CA VAL A 295 4.79 23.73 -7.80
C VAL A 295 3.73 24.65 -8.40
N GLY A 296 3.88 25.01 -9.68
CA GLY A 296 2.92 25.82 -10.43
C GLY A 296 1.68 25.03 -10.85
N GLN A 297 0.69 25.74 -11.40
CA GLN A 297 -0.54 25.11 -11.95
C GLN A 297 -0.25 24.17 -13.13
N ASP A 298 0.84 24.43 -13.85
CA ASP A 298 1.35 23.63 -14.97
C ASP A 298 2.25 22.45 -14.53
N GLY A 299 2.38 22.22 -13.22
CA GLY A 299 3.26 21.18 -12.66
C GLY A 299 4.75 21.53 -12.68
N ARG A 300 5.15 22.72 -13.17
CA ARG A 300 6.56 23.15 -13.17
C ARG A 300 6.99 23.64 -11.80
N ILE A 301 8.29 23.63 -11.57
CA ILE A 301 8.88 24.10 -10.31
C ILE A 301 9.28 25.57 -10.46
N TYR A 302 8.57 26.46 -9.79
CA TYR A 302 8.87 27.89 -9.74
C TYR A 302 9.80 28.21 -8.57
N VAL A 303 10.91 28.89 -8.84
CA VAL A 303 12.00 29.04 -7.87
C VAL A 303 11.92 30.35 -7.10
N ASN A 304 11.76 30.25 -5.79
CA ASN A 304 11.85 31.40 -4.87
C ASN A 304 13.31 31.73 -4.50
N ARG A 305 14.18 30.72 -4.46
CA ARG A 305 15.60 30.87 -4.15
C ARG A 305 16.43 29.75 -4.77
N LEU A 306 17.49 30.13 -5.49
CA LEU A 306 18.55 29.25 -5.96
C LEU A 306 19.86 29.62 -5.26
N ARG A 307 20.53 28.65 -4.62
CA ARG A 307 21.76 28.89 -3.86
C ARG A 307 22.80 27.82 -4.11
N ARG A 308 24.02 28.20 -4.51
CA ARG A 308 25.20 27.32 -4.49
C ARG A 308 25.47 26.81 -3.07
N ARG A 309 25.62 25.49 -2.90
CA ARG A 309 25.83 24.85 -1.59
C ARG A 309 27.30 24.66 -1.31
#